data_AF-A0AAU7JYA9-F1
#
_entry.id   AF-A0AAU7JYA9-F1
#
_cell.length_a   1.000
_cell.length_b   1.000
_cell.length_c   1.000
_cell.angle_alpha   90.00
_cell.angle_beta   90.00
_cell.angle_gamma   90.00
#
_symmetry.space_group_name_H-M   'P 1'
#
loop_
_entity.id
_entity.type
_entity.pdbx_description
1 polymer ?
#
loop_
_entity_poly.entity_id
_entity_poly.type
_entity_poly.pdbx_seq_one_letter_code
_entity_poly.pdbx_strand_id
1 'polypeptide(L)'
;MAGLGWCVLALVFLDEVLAAVAAGVWGRYAGGVLLAVLAPVAVVAVWWAFASPRARFGGPVVRPVVKVLVFGLASAGLWAAGHPTAAVALLVFSVVVNAAAQLPWVRSLVAEPVAS
;
A
#
# COMPACT_ATOMS: atom_id res chain seq x y z
N MET A 1 1.92 -24.42 4.71
CA MET A 1 1.38 -23.04 4.81
C MET A 1 2.29 -21.96 4.23
N ALA A 2 3.60 -22.20 4.07
CA ALA A 2 4.52 -21.21 3.49
C ALA A 2 4.09 -20.65 2.11
N GLY A 3 3.62 -21.51 1.20
CA GLY A 3 3.13 -21.07 -0.12
C GLY A 3 1.98 -20.06 -0.04
N LEU A 4 1.00 -20.29 0.84
CA LEU A 4 -0.10 -19.34 1.07
C LEU A 4 0.40 -18.01 1.66
N GLY A 5 1.46 -18.03 2.47
CA GLY A 5 2.00 -16.83 3.09
C GLY A 5 2.74 -15.96 2.07
N TRP A 6 3.49 -16.58 1.17
CA TRP A 6 4.06 -15.90 0.01
C TRP A 6 2.99 -15.31 -0.91
N CYS A 7 1.86 -16.01 -1.11
CA CYS A 7 0.72 -15.45 -1.85
C CYS A 7 0.18 -14.19 -1.16
N VAL A 8 0.01 -14.20 0.17
CA VAL A 8 -0.43 -13.01 0.93
C VAL A 8 0.55 -11.86 0.75
N LEU A 9 1.86 -12.10 0.85
CA LEU A 9 2.88 -11.06 0.64
C LEU A 9 2.88 -10.52 -0.79
N ALA A 10 2.68 -11.37 -1.79
CA ALA A 10 2.52 -10.94 -3.18
C ALA A 10 1.26 -10.08 -3.37
N LEU A 11 0.17 -10.39 -2.68
CA LEU A 11 -1.04 -9.56 -2.69
C LEU A 11 -0.81 -8.21 -1.99
N VAL A 12 -0.03 -8.16 -0.90
CA VAL A 12 0.37 -6.89 -0.26
C VAL A 12 1.16 -6.04 -1.24
N PHE A 13 2.10 -6.64 -1.98
CA PHE A 13 2.84 -5.90 -3.00
C PHE A 13 1.95 -5.42 -4.15
N LEU A 14 1.01 -6.25 -4.61
CA LEU A 14 0.02 -5.85 -5.61
C LEU A 14 -0.82 -4.66 -5.11
N ASP A 15 -1.22 -4.67 -3.85
CA ASP A 15 -1.96 -3.58 -3.20
C ASP A 15 -1.16 -2.27 -3.24
N GLU A 16 0.14 -2.31 -2.95
CA GLU A 16 1.03 -1.14 -3.06
C GLU A 16 1.09 -0.57 -4.48
N VAL A 17 1.18 -1.45 -5.49
CA VAL A 17 1.16 -1.04 -6.90
C VAL A 17 -0.19 -0.44 -7.28
N LEU A 18 -1.30 -1.01 -6.82
CA LEU A 18 -2.64 -0.48 -7.08
C LEU A 18 -2.84 0.90 -6.45
N ALA A 19 -2.32 1.14 -5.25
CA ALA A 19 -2.35 2.46 -4.62
C ALA A 19 -1.57 3.51 -5.44
N ALA A 20 -0.40 3.15 -5.98
CA ALA A 20 0.35 4.03 -6.87
C ALA A 20 -0.40 4.32 -8.18
N VAL A 21 -1.04 3.31 -8.79
CA VAL A 21 -1.88 3.49 -9.98
C VAL A 21 -3.09 4.40 -9.68
N ALA A 22 -3.77 4.18 -8.56
CA ALA A 22 -4.90 4.99 -8.11
C ALA A 22 -4.49 6.46 -7.93
N ALA A 23 -3.32 6.72 -7.36
CA ALA A 23 -2.77 8.07 -7.25
C ALA A 23 -2.49 8.70 -8.63
N GLY A 24 -2.06 7.91 -9.61
CA GLY A 24 -1.88 8.36 -11.00
C GLY A 24 -3.21 8.70 -11.69
N VAL A 25 -4.25 7.88 -11.50
CA VAL A 25 -5.60 8.15 -12.00
C VAL A 25 -6.13 9.45 -11.41
N TRP A 26 -6.04 9.61 -10.08
CA TRP A 26 -6.43 10.84 -9.41
C TRP A 26 -5.60 12.04 -9.90
N GLY A 27 -4.28 11.88 -10.04
CA GLY A 27 -3.41 12.94 -10.52
C GLY A 27 -3.78 13.41 -11.92
N ARG A 28 -4.15 12.49 -12.82
CA ARG A 28 -4.64 12.83 -14.16
C ARG A 28 -5.93 13.65 -14.09
N TYR A 29 -6.85 13.24 -13.22
CA TYR A 29 -8.12 13.94 -12.98
C TYR A 29 -7.91 15.35 -12.39
N ALA A 30 -7.04 15.49 -11.39
CA ALA A 30 -6.87 16.73 -10.64
C ALA A 30 -5.97 17.76 -11.33
N GLY A 31 -4.98 17.33 -12.14
CA GLY A 31 -3.94 18.22 -12.65
C GLY A 31 -3.28 17.78 -13.96
N GLY A 32 -3.85 16.83 -14.69
CA GLY A 32 -3.33 16.39 -15.98
C GLY A 32 -2.10 15.46 -15.89
N VAL A 33 -1.36 15.35 -17.00
CA VAL A 33 -0.29 14.34 -17.17
C VAL A 33 0.82 14.48 -16.13
N LEU A 34 1.25 15.71 -15.84
CA LEU A 34 2.35 15.94 -14.90
C LEU A 34 2.00 15.40 -13.51
N LEU A 35 0.82 15.72 -13.00
CA LEU A 35 0.39 15.24 -11.69
C LEU A 35 0.11 13.72 -11.70
N ALA A 36 -0.35 13.17 -12.83
CA ALA A 36 -0.52 11.72 -13.01
C ALA A 36 0.80 10.94 -12.86
N VAL A 37 1.94 11.57 -13.14
CA VAL A 37 3.28 10.99 -12.95
C VAL A 37 3.82 11.29 -11.56
N LEU A 38 3.70 12.53 -11.09
CA LEU A 38 4.24 12.95 -9.80
C LEU A 38 3.52 12.31 -8.60
N ALA A 39 2.22 12.09 -8.68
CA ALA A 39 1.45 11.51 -7.58
C ALA A 39 1.88 10.05 -7.24
N PRO A 40 2.01 9.12 -8.21
CA PRO A 40 2.59 7.80 -7.95
C PRO A 40 4.01 7.87 -7.40
N VAL A 41 4.85 8.76 -7.93
CA VAL A 41 6.23 8.95 -7.44
C VAL A 41 6.24 9.39 -5.98
N ALA A 42 5.34 10.30 -5.60
CA ALA A 42 5.17 10.74 -4.23
C ALA A 42 4.72 9.59 -3.32
N VAL A 43 3.76 8.75 -3.76
CA VAL A 43 3.33 7.56 -3.02
C VAL A 43 4.50 6.62 -2.76
N VAL A 44 5.30 6.30 -3.79
CA VAL A 44 6.47 5.42 -3.64
C VAL A 44 7.51 6.04 -2.70
N ALA A 45 7.77 7.35 -2.81
CA ALA A 45 8.72 8.05 -1.95
C ALA A 45 8.27 8.05 -0.48
N VAL A 46 6.99 8.33 -0.22
CA VAL A 46 6.39 8.25 1.14
C VAL A 46 6.47 6.83 1.68
N TRP A 47 6.17 5.83 0.84
CA TRP A 47 6.25 4.43 1.24
C TRP A 47 7.67 4.03 1.63
N TRP A 48 8.65 4.39 0.80
CA TRP A 48 10.07 4.13 1.05
C TRP A 48 10.54 4.80 2.35
N ALA A 49 10.15 6.06 2.57
CA ALA A 49 10.62 6.85 3.71
C ALA A 49 10.04 6.40 5.06
N PHE A 50 8.78 5.91 5.08
CA PHE A 50 8.04 5.66 6.31
C PHE A 50 7.49 4.24 6.49
N ALA A 51 7.07 3.57 5.42
CA ALA A 51 6.36 2.28 5.48
C ALA A 51 7.28 1.06 5.28
N SER A 52 8.39 1.22 4.55
CA SER A 52 9.37 0.15 4.27
C SER A 52 9.94 -0.49 5.54
N PRO A 53 10.29 -1.80 5.52
CA PRO A 53 10.98 -2.47 6.62
C PRO A 53 12.26 -1.77 7.08
N ARG A 54 12.96 -1.10 6.17
CA ARG A 54 14.19 -0.31 6.44
C ARG A 54 13.96 1.19 6.40
N ALA A 55 12.70 1.64 6.46
CA ALA A 55 12.33 3.05 6.47
C ALA A 55 13.01 3.77 7.63
N ARG A 56 13.76 4.84 7.31
CA ARG A 56 14.47 5.69 8.29
C ARG A 56 13.51 6.31 9.31
N PHE A 57 12.31 6.68 8.86
CA PHE A 57 11.29 7.33 9.69
C PHE A 57 10.16 6.36 10.07
N GLY A 58 10.37 5.06 9.86
CA GLY A 58 9.41 4.03 10.25
C GLY A 58 9.37 3.83 11.77
N GLY A 59 8.25 3.31 12.26
CA GLY A 59 8.06 2.93 13.65
C GLY A 59 6.78 2.14 13.86
N PRO A 60 6.54 1.60 15.07
CA PRO A 60 5.38 0.76 15.36
C PRO A 60 4.04 1.49 15.17
N VAL A 61 4.03 2.82 15.28
CA VAL A 61 2.84 3.66 15.06
C VAL A 61 2.87 4.34 13.69
N VAL A 62 4.03 4.86 13.27
CA VAL A 62 4.14 5.63 12.02
C VAL A 62 3.81 4.76 10.79
N ARG A 63 4.29 3.51 10.76
CA ARG A 63 4.04 2.59 9.64
C ARG A 63 2.55 2.33 9.40
N PRO A 64 1.76 1.89 10.40
CA PRO A 64 0.33 1.65 10.17
C PRO A 64 -0.42 2.95 9.83
N VAL A 65 -0.08 4.08 10.45
CA VAL A 65 -0.71 5.38 10.11
C VAL A 65 -0.47 5.74 8.65
N VAL A 66 0.78 5.65 8.18
CA VAL A 66 1.12 5.95 6.78
C VAL A 66 0.38 5.03 5.82
N LYS A 67 0.28 3.74 6.13
CA LYS A 67 -0.50 2.79 5.31
C LYS A 67 -1.97 3.21 5.21
N VAL A 68 -2.61 3.53 6.33
CA VAL A 68 -4.01 3.98 6.35
C VAL A 68 -4.17 5.26 5.52
N LEU A 69 -3.24 6.22 5.65
CA LEU A 69 -3.28 7.45 4.86
C LEU A 69 -3.09 7.18 3.37
N VAL A 70 -2.10 6.38 2.97
CA VAL A 70 -1.82 6.09 1.55
C VAL A 70 -3.00 5.39 0.90
N PHE A 71 -3.51 4.30 1.49
CA PHE A 71 -4.63 3.56 0.92
C PHE A 71 -5.94 4.35 1.00
N GLY A 72 -6.18 5.05 2.12
CA GLY A 72 -7.36 5.90 2.28
C GLY A 72 -7.41 7.03 1.25
N LEU A 73 -6.29 7.72 1.03
CA LEU A 73 -6.19 8.79 0.03
C LEU A 73 -6.24 8.24 -1.39
N ALA A 74 -5.63 7.08 -1.67
CA ALA A 74 -5.73 6.43 -2.98
C ALA A 74 -7.19 6.07 -3.33
N SER A 75 -7.91 5.46 -2.39
CA SER A 75 -9.34 5.16 -2.54
C SER A 75 -10.19 6.43 -2.66
N ALA A 76 -9.94 7.44 -1.82
CA ALA A 76 -10.64 8.72 -1.92
C ALA A 76 -10.37 9.42 -3.27
N GLY A 77 -9.14 9.33 -3.78
CA GLY A 77 -8.75 9.86 -5.08
C GLY A 77 -9.49 9.17 -6.23
N LEU A 78 -9.60 7.84 -6.21
CA LEU A 78 -10.41 7.09 -7.18
C LEU A 78 -11.89 7.47 -7.11
N TRP A 79 -12.43 7.64 -5.91
CA TRP A 79 -13.82 8.05 -5.72
C TRP A 79 -14.07 9.43 -6.33
N ALA A 80 -13.20 10.41 -6.01
CA ALA A 80 -13.28 11.76 -6.55
C ALA A 80 -13.12 11.79 -8.08
N ALA A 81 -12.28 10.92 -8.64
CA ALA A 81 -12.10 10.77 -10.08
C ALA A 81 -13.26 10.05 -10.80
N GLY A 82 -14.34 9.68 -10.10
CA GLY A 82 -15.52 9.06 -10.69
C GLY A 82 -15.46 7.53 -10.80
N HIS A 83 -14.56 6.87 -10.06
CA HIS A 83 -14.41 5.41 -10.03
C HIS A 83 -14.80 4.81 -8.67
N PRO A 84 -16.07 4.94 -8.20
CA PRO A 84 -16.47 4.53 -6.86
C PRO A 84 -16.34 3.02 -6.62
N THR A 85 -16.65 2.19 -7.61
CA THR A 85 -16.48 0.73 -7.50
C THR A 85 -15.01 0.35 -7.29
N ALA A 86 -14.09 0.97 -8.03
CA ALA A 86 -12.66 0.72 -7.88
C ALA A 86 -12.14 1.25 -6.53
N ALA A 87 -12.64 2.40 -6.07
CA ALA A 87 -12.29 2.97 -4.78
C ALA A 87 -12.65 2.03 -3.61
N VAL A 88 -13.88 1.50 -3.61
CA VAL A 88 -14.35 0.55 -2.58
C VAL A 88 -13.61 -0.78 -2.69
N ALA A 89 -13.43 -1.30 -3.90
CA ALA A 89 -12.70 -2.54 -4.13
C ALA A 89 -11.26 -2.44 -3.62
N LEU A 90 -10.54 -1.35 -3.94
CA LEU A 90 -9.20 -1.10 -3.42
C LEU A 90 -9.21 -1.05 -1.89
N LEU A 91 -10.11 -0.26 -1.28
CA LEU A 91 -10.14 -0.11 0.17
C LEU A 91 -10.38 -1.45 0.90
N VAL A 92 -11.37 -2.22 0.43
CA VAL A 92 -11.69 -3.54 1.00
C VAL A 92 -10.54 -4.51 0.78
N PHE A 93 -9.97 -4.55 -0.43
CA PHE A 93 -8.82 -5.38 -0.75
C PHE A 93 -7.63 -5.06 0.15
N SER A 94 -7.28 -3.78 0.30
CA SER A 94 -6.18 -3.34 1.16
C SER A 94 -6.39 -3.75 2.61
N VAL A 95 -7.59 -3.57 3.16
CA VAL A 95 -7.91 -3.97 4.54
C VAL A 95 -7.74 -5.47 4.73
N VAL A 96 -8.33 -6.29 3.84
CA VAL A 96 -8.30 -7.76 3.95
C VAL A 96 -6.89 -8.29 3.83
N VAL A 97 -6.14 -7.85 2.82
CA VAL A 97 -4.80 -8.35 2.53
C VAL A 97 -3.80 -7.90 3.59
N ASN A 98 -3.84 -6.64 4.03
CA ASN A 98 -2.93 -6.17 5.09
C ASN A 98 -3.27 -6.80 6.45
N ALA A 99 -4.54 -7.12 6.73
CA ALA A 99 -4.93 -7.88 7.92
C ALA A 99 -4.42 -9.33 7.85
N ALA A 100 -4.55 -10.00 6.70
CA ALA A 100 -4.00 -11.33 6.50
C ALA A 100 -2.47 -11.35 6.69
N ALA A 101 -1.77 -10.29 6.28
CA ALA A 101 -0.33 -10.15 6.48
C ALA A 101 0.09 -10.02 7.96
N GLN A 102 -0.84 -9.70 8.87
CA GLN A 102 -0.57 -9.68 10.32
C GLN A 102 -0.68 -11.06 10.97
N LEU A 103 -1.11 -12.09 10.25
CA LEU A 103 -1.20 -13.44 10.81
C LEU A 103 0.20 -13.94 11.22
N PRO A 104 0.36 -14.58 12.40
CA PRO A 104 1.68 -14.93 12.93
C PRO A 104 2.56 -15.73 11.98
N TRP A 105 1.96 -16.67 11.24
CA TRP A 105 2.63 -17.55 10.29
C TRP A 105 3.01 -16.87 8.96
N VAL A 106 2.41 -15.72 8.64
CA VAL A 106 2.85 -14.87 7.51
C VAL A 106 4.00 -13.98 7.96
N ARG A 107 3.88 -13.37 9.14
CA ARG A 107 4.93 -12.51 9.71
C ARG A 107 6.24 -13.27 9.94
N SER A 108 6.16 -14.55 10.30
CA SER A 108 7.34 -15.40 10.48
C SER A 108 8.13 -15.64 9.19
N LEU A 109 7.55 -15.42 8.00
CA LEU A 109 8.27 -15.53 6.72
C LEU A 109 9.19 -14.34 6.45
N VAL A 110 8.97 -13.22 7.14
CA VAL A 110 9.72 -11.96 6.96
C VAL A 110 10.69 -11.71 8.12
N ALA A 111 10.54 -12.41 9.24
CA ALA A 111 11.50 -12.36 10.34
C ALA A 111 12.82 -13.02 9.89
N GLU A 112 13.94 -12.29 9.94
CA GLU A 112 15.24 -12.89 9.63
C GLU A 112 15.58 -13.99 10.64
N PRO A 113 16.21 -15.11 10.21
CA PRO A 113 16.72 -16.10 11.14
C PRO A 113 17.74 -15.42 12.04
N VAL A 114 17.55 -15.49 13.36
CA VAL A 114 18.57 -15.06 14.32
C VAL A 114 19.80 -15.92 14.05
N ALA A 115 20.87 -15.31 13.54
CA ALA A 115 22.15 -15.98 13.37
C ALA A 115 22.61 -16.45 14.76
N SER A 116 22.60 -17.77 14.96
CA SER A 116 23.09 -18.46 16.15
C SER A 116 24.60 -18.56 16.15
#